data_AF-A0A0F9QYM2-F1
#
_entry.id   AF-A0A0F9QYM2-F1
#
_cell.length_a   1.000
_cell.length_b   1.000
_cell.length_c   1.000
_cell.angle_alpha   90.00
_cell.angle_beta   90.00
_cell.angle_gamma   90.00
#
_symmetry.space_group_name_H-M   'P 1'
#
loop_
_entity.id
_entity.type
_entity.pdbx_description
1 polymer ?
#
loop_
_entity_poly.entity_id
_entity_poly.type
_entity_poly.pdbx_seq_one_letter_code
_entity_poly.pdbx_strand_id
1 'polypeptide(L)'
;MITDPQIKRFCNEQVRQAADRFGQLYNWCRAVRDEWTAQDMGTAIPNTTEVIDDGADFDGRPIITGADVHAIKDRVLELITLMEATSNEKLNEVLRVAVNPTRGILQ
;
A
#
# COMPACT_ATOMS: atom_id res chain seq x y z
N MET A 1 4.15 32.63 -10.85
CA MET A 1 3.94 31.40 -11.66
C MET A 1 5.31 30.85 -12.03
N ILE A 2 5.57 29.57 -11.80
CA ILE A 2 6.82 28.92 -12.25
C ILE A 2 6.64 28.54 -13.72
N THR A 3 7.52 29.02 -14.60
CA THR A 3 7.38 28.87 -16.06
C THR A 3 8.41 27.98 -16.71
N ASP A 4 9.45 27.58 -15.97
CA ASP A 4 10.55 26.75 -16.42
C ASP A 4 10.05 25.43 -17.06
N PRO A 5 10.41 25.15 -18.33
CA PRO A 5 9.97 23.93 -19.02
C PRO A 5 10.44 22.62 -18.38
N GLN A 6 11.66 22.59 -17.83
CA GLN A 6 12.22 21.41 -17.17
C GLN A 6 11.47 21.10 -15.89
N ILE A 7 11.14 22.13 -15.10
CA ILE A 7 10.35 21.95 -13.87
C ILE A 7 8.95 21.44 -14.22
N LYS A 8 8.28 22.03 -15.22
CA LYS A 8 6.96 21.57 -15.68
C LYS A 8 6.97 20.11 -16.10
N ARG A 9 8.00 19.72 -16.87
CA ARG A 9 8.19 18.34 -17.32
C ARG A 9 8.37 17.39 -16.13
N PHE A 10 9.25 17.73 -15.20
CA PHE A 10 9.48 16.91 -14.00
C PHE A 10 8.21 16.75 -13.15
N CYS A 11 7.45 17.83 -12.93
CA CYS A 11 6.20 17.74 -12.19
C CYS A 11 5.19 16.79 -12.85
N ASN A 12 5.02 16.89 -14.18
CA ASN A 12 4.06 16.06 -14.91
C ASN A 12 4.51 14.60 -15.05
N GLU A 13 5.78 14.36 -15.34
CA GLU A 13 6.31 13.02 -15.63
C GLU A 13 6.68 12.23 -14.37
N GLN A 14 7.06 12.90 -13.28
CA GLN A 14 7.55 12.23 -12.07
C GLN A 14 6.64 12.46 -10.88
N VAL A 15 6.41 13.73 -10.50
CA VAL A 15 5.70 14.04 -9.24
C VAL A 15 4.25 13.56 -9.26
N ARG A 16 3.51 13.85 -10.34
CA ARG A 16 2.10 13.41 -10.44
C ARG A 16 1.98 11.89 -10.54
N GLN A 17 2.93 11.22 -11.21
CA GLN A 17 2.95 9.76 -11.32
C GLN A 17 3.27 9.09 -9.98
N ALA A 18 4.20 9.67 -9.21
CA ALA A 18 4.51 9.20 -7.87
C ALA A 18 3.28 9.33 -6.96
N ALA A 19 2.60 10.48 -6.98
CA ALA A 19 1.38 10.70 -6.19
C ALA A 19 0.27 9.70 -6.54
N ASP A 20 0.08 9.40 -7.82
CA ASP A 20 -0.90 8.41 -8.26
C ASP A 20 -0.57 7.00 -7.74
N ARG A 21 0.71 6.59 -7.83
CA ARG A 21 1.18 5.30 -7.28
C ARG A 21 1.04 5.21 -5.77
N PHE A 22 1.31 6.29 -5.03
CA PHE A 22 1.07 6.33 -3.58
C PHE A 22 -0.42 6.16 -3.25
N GLY A 23 -1.31 6.83 -4.00
CA GLY A 23 -2.75 6.64 -3.87
C GLY A 23 -3.18 5.21 -4.15
N GLN A 24 -2.66 4.60 -5.22
CA GLN A 24 -2.94 3.19 -5.55
C GLN A 24 -2.43 2.22 -4.47
N LEU A 25 -1.22 2.43 -3.95
CA LEU A 25 -0.66 1.64 -2.86
C LEU A 25 -1.54 1.68 -1.61
N TYR A 26 -1.98 2.87 -1.21
CA TYR A 26 -2.91 3.02 -0.07
C TYR A 26 -4.20 2.22 -0.28
N ASN A 27 -4.79 2.28 -1.47
CA ASN A 27 -6.02 1.54 -1.76
C ASN A 27 -5.80 0.02 -1.77
N TRP A 28 -4.68 -0.44 -2.31
CA TRP A 28 -4.31 -1.85 -2.26
C TRP A 28 -4.10 -2.32 -0.82
N CYS A 29 -3.44 -1.52 0.03
CA CYS A 29 -3.29 -1.82 1.45
C CYS A 29 -4.65 -1.95 2.16
N ARG A 30 -5.62 -1.08 1.88
CA ARG A 30 -6.99 -1.22 2.41
C ARG A 30 -7.63 -2.53 1.96
N ALA A 31 -7.54 -2.88 0.68
CA ALA A 31 -8.07 -4.13 0.16
C ALA A 31 -7.43 -5.35 0.86
N VAL A 32 -6.13 -5.33 1.11
CA VAL A 32 -5.43 -6.40 1.84
C VAL A 32 -5.92 -6.51 3.30
N ARG A 33 -6.11 -5.39 4.01
CA ARG A 33 -6.71 -5.38 5.36
C ARG A 33 -8.11 -5.97 5.36
N ASP A 34 -8.92 -5.57 4.38
CA ASP A 34 -10.32 -6.00 4.29
C ASP A 34 -10.38 -7.50 4.01
N GLU A 35 -9.54 -8.01 3.10
CA GLU A 35 -9.41 -9.45 2.81
C GLU A 35 -8.94 -10.25 4.04
N TRP A 36 -7.90 -9.76 4.72
CA TRP A 36 -7.38 -10.37 5.95
C TRP A 36 -8.47 -10.58 6.99
N THR A 37 -9.33 -9.56 7.15
CA THR A 37 -10.43 -9.57 8.11
C THR A 37 -11.58 -10.46 7.62
N ALA A 38 -11.93 -10.37 6.33
CA ALA A 38 -13.04 -11.12 5.74
C ALA A 38 -12.83 -12.63 5.78
N GLN A 39 -11.57 -13.09 5.63
CA GLN A 39 -11.25 -14.51 5.66
C GLN A 39 -10.75 -15.02 7.02
N ASP A 40 -10.77 -14.19 8.07
CA ASP A 40 -10.23 -14.54 9.39
C ASP A 40 -8.78 -15.07 9.33
N MET A 41 -7.94 -14.40 8.54
CA MET A 41 -6.55 -14.83 8.30
C MET A 41 -5.69 -14.84 9.56
N GLY A 42 -6.05 -14.05 10.58
CA GLY A 42 -5.36 -14.07 11.87
C GLY A 42 -5.51 -15.41 12.62
N THR A 43 -6.62 -16.10 12.43
CA THR A 43 -6.83 -17.46 12.96
C THR A 43 -6.21 -18.51 12.04
N ALA A 44 -6.37 -18.34 10.72
CA ALA A 44 -5.87 -19.30 9.73
C ALA A 44 -4.35 -19.36 9.66
N ILE A 45 -3.67 -18.23 9.92
CA ILE A 45 -2.21 -18.09 9.89
C ILE A 45 -1.76 -17.64 11.29
N PRO A 46 -1.44 -18.58 12.20
CA PRO A 46 -0.90 -18.23 13.50
C PRO A 46 0.43 -17.46 13.40
N ASN A 47 0.68 -16.56 14.35
CA ASN A 47 1.95 -15.83 14.45
C ASN A 47 3.06 -16.74 15.01
N THR A 48 3.58 -17.64 14.19
CA THR A 48 4.58 -18.65 14.55
C THR A 48 5.75 -18.65 13.57
N THR A 49 6.83 -19.34 13.92
CA THR A 49 7.97 -19.56 13.01
C THR A 49 7.74 -20.74 12.04
N GLU A 50 6.51 -21.24 11.94
CA GLU A 50 6.17 -22.33 11.03
C GLU A 50 6.16 -21.80 9.59
N VAL A 51 6.75 -22.59 8.70
CA VAL A 51 6.86 -22.27 7.28
C VAL A 51 5.49 -22.40 6.61
N ILE A 52 5.18 -21.45 5.73
CA ILE A 52 4.02 -21.50 4.84
C ILE A 52 4.47 -22.13 3.53
N ASP A 53 3.80 -23.21 3.13
CA ASP A 53 3.97 -23.83 1.81
C ASP A 53 3.23 -23.02 0.73
N ASP A 54 3.89 -21.98 0.21
CA ASP A 54 3.39 -21.12 -0.87
C ASP A 54 4.07 -21.41 -2.23
N GLY A 55 4.81 -22.51 -2.32
CA GLY A 55 5.60 -22.91 -3.49
C GLY A 55 6.95 -22.20 -3.65
N ALA A 56 7.39 -21.39 -2.67
CA ALA A 56 8.69 -20.71 -2.70
C ALA A 56 9.89 -21.68 -2.76
N ASP A 57 9.73 -22.91 -2.25
CA ASP A 57 10.72 -23.98 -2.31
C ASP A 57 10.99 -24.49 -3.73
N PHE A 58 10.04 -24.33 -4.65
CA PHE A 58 10.16 -24.75 -6.05
C PHE A 58 10.58 -23.63 -7.01
N ASP A 59 10.32 -22.36 -6.69
CA ASP A 59 10.57 -21.23 -7.59
C ASP A 59 11.74 -20.32 -7.16
N GLY A 60 12.33 -20.57 -5.99
CA GLY A 60 13.51 -19.87 -5.49
C GLY A 60 13.22 -18.54 -4.80
N ARG A 61 11.96 -18.20 -4.56
CA ARG A 61 11.60 -17.09 -3.66
C ARG A 61 12.00 -17.42 -2.22
N PRO A 62 12.23 -16.41 -1.36
CA PRO A 62 12.44 -16.65 0.06
C PRO A 62 11.23 -17.35 0.70
N ILE A 63 11.49 -18.42 1.45
CA ILE A 63 10.49 -19.10 2.27
C ILE A 63 10.03 -18.13 3.36
N ILE A 64 8.72 -18.05 3.57
CA ILE A 64 8.10 -17.19 4.58
C ILE A 64 7.46 -18.03 5.70
N THR A 65 7.36 -17.43 6.87
CA THR A 65 6.70 -18.01 8.04
C THR A 65 5.40 -17.26 8.37
N GLY A 66 4.58 -17.84 9.26
CA GLY A 66 3.44 -17.13 9.84
C GLY A 66 3.83 -15.77 10.43
N ALA A 67 4.95 -15.71 11.15
CA ALA A 67 5.47 -14.47 11.74
C ALA A 67 5.83 -13.40 10.69
N ASP A 68 6.37 -13.80 9.54
CA ASP A 68 6.68 -12.87 8.44
C ASP A 68 5.40 -12.27 7.85
N VAL A 69 4.35 -13.10 7.69
CA VAL A 69 3.05 -12.63 7.21
C VAL A 69 2.42 -11.62 8.17
N HIS A 70 2.46 -11.89 9.49
CA HIS A 70 2.00 -10.95 10.50
C HIS A 70 2.78 -9.64 10.46
N ALA A 71 4.11 -9.71 10.32
CA ALA A 71 4.94 -8.52 10.20
C ALA A 71 4.57 -7.67 8.97
N ILE A 72 4.31 -8.27 7.80
CA ILE A 72 3.88 -7.55 6.60
C ILE A 72 2.48 -6.95 6.77
N LYS A 73 1.53 -7.71 7.33
CA LYS A 73 0.19 -7.22 7.65
C LYS A 73 0.27 -6.00 8.57
N ASP A 74 1.17 -6.00 9.56
CA ASP A 74 1.33 -4.85 10.45
C ASP A 74 1.89 -3.62 9.71
N ARG A 75 2.82 -3.77 8.76
CA ARG A 75 3.28 -2.65 7.91
C ARG A 75 2.18 -2.09 7.02
N VAL A 76 1.28 -2.94 6.52
CA VAL A 76 0.08 -2.52 5.78
C VAL A 76 -0.81 -1.65 6.66
N LEU A 77 -1.09 -2.07 7.90
CA LEU A 77 -1.90 -1.31 8.85
C LEU A 77 -1.26 0.01 9.26
N GLU A 78 0.06 0.03 9.47
CA GLU A 78 0.81 1.25 9.77
C GLU A 78 0.72 2.27 8.63
N LEU A 79 0.83 1.84 7.36
CA LEU A 79 0.71 2.74 6.23
C LEU A 79 -0.70 3.34 6.14
N ILE A 80 -1.74 2.52 6.33
CA ILE A 80 -3.13 3.00 6.37
C ILE A 80 -3.29 4.04 7.48
N THR A 81 -2.83 3.70 8.69
CA THR A 81 -2.90 4.60 9.86
C THR A 81 -2.20 5.93 9.60
N LEU A 82 -1.01 5.89 8.99
CA LEU A 82 -0.25 7.09 8.63
C LEU A 82 -1.01 7.98 7.64
N MET A 83 -1.64 7.38 6.63
CA MET A 83 -2.37 8.10 5.59
C MET A 83 -3.70 8.68 6.11
N GLU A 84 -4.34 7.99 7.06
CA GLU A 84 -5.62 8.39 7.67
C GLU A 84 -5.46 9.28 8.91
N ALA A 85 -4.23 9.47 9.39
CA ALA A 85 -3.92 10.34 10.52
C ALA A 85 -4.32 11.80 10.26
N THR A 86 -4.62 12.52 11.35
CA THR A 86 -4.93 13.96 11.35
C THR A 86 -5.92 14.35 10.24
N SER A 87 -7.11 13.76 10.26
CA SER A 87 -8.16 14.03 9.25
C SER A 87 -7.71 13.79 7.81
N ASN A 88 -6.91 12.74 7.58
CA ASN A 88 -6.37 12.35 6.28
C ASN A 88 -5.47 13.41 5.63
N GLU A 89 -4.83 14.30 6.39
CA GLU A 89 -3.97 15.37 5.85
C GLU A 89 -2.94 14.85 4.84
N LYS A 90 -2.26 13.75 5.16
CA LYS A 90 -1.23 13.15 4.29
C LYS A 90 -1.81 12.55 3.02
N LEU A 91 -2.93 11.85 3.15
CA LEU A 91 -3.64 11.32 1.98
C LEU A 91 -4.13 12.47 1.09
N ASN A 92 -4.68 13.54 1.66
CA ASN A 92 -5.13 14.71 0.93
C ASN A 92 -3.98 15.40 0.18
N GLU A 93 -2.78 15.48 0.78
CA GLU A 93 -1.58 16.00 0.12
C GLU A 93 -1.20 15.19 -1.13
N VAL A 94 -1.23 13.85 -1.03
CA VAL A 94 -0.94 12.95 -2.15
C VAL A 94 -2.02 13.09 -3.24
N LEU A 95 -3.29 12.95 -2.88
CA LEU A 95 -4.38 12.95 -3.85
C LEU A 95 -4.52 14.29 -4.57
N ARG A 96 -4.24 15.42 -3.91
CA ARG A 96 -4.26 16.73 -4.55
C ARG A 96 -3.29 16.84 -5.75
N VAL A 97 -2.20 16.07 -5.74
CA VAL A 97 -1.15 16.12 -6.77
C VAL A 97 -1.30 15.00 -7.80
N ALA A 98 -1.98 13.90 -7.44
CA ALA A 98 -2.20 12.75 -8.29
C ALA A 98 -2.79 13.12 -9.66
N VAL A 99 -2.44 12.36 -10.69
CA VAL A 99 -3.05 12.51 -12.02
C VAL A 99 -4.53 12.15 -11.95
N ASN A 100 -4.90 11.12 -11.17
CA ASN A 100 -6.27 10.66 -11.03
C ASN A 100 -6.66 10.44 -9.56
N PRO A 101 -7.02 11.50 -8.82
CA PRO A 101 -7.36 11.40 -7.39
C PRO A 101 -8.59 10.52 -7.09
N THR A 102 -9.47 10.27 -8.06
CA THR A 102 -10.80 9.68 -7.81
C THR A 102 -10.86 8.17 -8.03
N ARG A 103 -9.86 7.54 -8.65
CA ARG A 103 -9.94 6.13 -9.08
C ARG A 103 -9.85 5.07 -7.98
N GLY A 104 -9.66 5.47 -6.72
CA GLY A 104 -9.58 4.55 -5.57
C GLY A 104 -10.72 4.66 -4.57
N ILE A 105 -11.68 5.54 -4.81
CA ILE A 105 -12.87 5.70 -3.96
C ILE A 105 -14.00 4.93 -4.63
N LEU A 106 -13.94 3.60 -4.57
CA LEU A 106 -15.17 2.82 -4.74
C LEU A 106 -16.06 3.16 -3.55
N GLN A 107 -17.22 3.73 -3.88
CA GLN A 107 -18.37 3.93 -3.00
C GLN A 107 -18.90 2.60 -2.50
#